data_AF-A0A285TSZ3-F1
#
_entry.id   AF-A0A285TSZ3-F1
#
_cell.length_a   1.000
_cell.length_b   1.000
_cell.length_c   1.000
_cell.angle_alpha   90.00
_cell.angle_beta   90.00
_cell.angle_gamma   90.00
#
_symmetry.space_group_name_H-M   'P 1'
#
loop_
_entity.id
_entity.type
_entity.pdbx_description
1 polymer ?
#
loop_
_entity_poly.entity_id
_entity_poly.type
_entity_poly.pdbx_seq_one_letter_code
_entity_poly.pdbx_strand_id
1 'polypeptide(L)'
;MASSDHHERLFIGWDVGGWNCDKNQNSRDALVVLDHAGQSLGQPWRGNLRETINSATTPMAFLAALLALCRLGTPSQPCHATLAIDAPLGFPEAFARMIAGGTPVDQIGRSAANPYLFRHTERRLVAEGVTPLSAIKDMIGSQATKAMHVVARFAPQRLSPGVWTDGAHLTVIETYPSLCRARLGPQVHTEPMPKTGREADIHDADVCARIARDFHLNRERLEPPTDDTPPSEGWIWAPRRVFVEA
;
A
#
# COMPACT_ATOMS: atom_id res chain seq x y z
N MET A 1 10.57 27.42 -27.65
CA MET A 1 10.81 25.97 -27.66
C MET A 1 11.31 25.56 -26.29
N ALA A 2 10.40 25.04 -25.47
CA ALA A 2 10.74 24.29 -24.26
C ALA A 2 10.07 22.94 -24.44
N SER A 3 10.86 21.92 -24.77
CA SER A 3 10.41 20.53 -24.70
C SER A 3 10.39 20.18 -23.22
N SER A 4 9.25 20.35 -22.57
CA SER A 4 9.01 19.80 -21.24
C SER A 4 8.68 18.33 -21.44
N ASP A 5 9.64 17.46 -21.12
CA ASP A 5 9.49 16.02 -21.05
C ASP A 5 8.57 15.69 -19.86
N HIS A 6 7.26 15.95 -20.03
CA HIS A 6 6.26 15.64 -19.03
C HIS A 6 5.94 14.15 -19.13
N HIS A 7 6.76 13.32 -18.50
CA HIS A 7 6.36 11.97 -18.17
C HIS A 7 5.01 12.02 -17.43
N GLU A 8 4.00 11.38 -18.00
CA GLU A 8 2.69 11.26 -17.37
C GLU A 8 2.86 10.53 -16.03
N ARG A 9 2.52 11.22 -14.93
CA ARG A 9 2.58 10.69 -13.57
C ARG A 9 1.20 10.21 -13.16
N LEU A 10 1.12 8.94 -12.79
CA LEU A 10 -0.12 8.29 -12.35
C LEU A 10 0.00 7.91 -10.88
N PHE A 11 -1.10 8.02 -10.15
CA PHE A 11 -1.16 7.63 -8.74
C PHE A 11 -2.20 6.55 -8.58
N ILE A 12 -1.76 5.35 -8.23
CA ILE A 12 -2.60 4.15 -8.16
C ILE A 12 -2.74 3.77 -6.70
N GLY A 13 -3.97 3.52 -6.28
CA GLY A 13 -4.27 2.92 -5.00
C GLY A 13 -4.81 1.52 -5.17
N TRP A 14 -4.35 0.61 -4.32
CA TRP A 14 -4.76 -0.78 -4.33
C TRP A 14 -5.19 -1.24 -2.92
N ASP A 15 -6.48 -1.49 -2.76
CA ASP A 15 -7.00 -2.29 -1.63
C ASP A 15 -6.89 -3.78 -1.98
N VAL A 16 -6.20 -4.56 -1.13
CA VAL A 16 -5.71 -5.89 -1.49
C VAL A 16 -6.69 -6.98 -1.05
N GLY A 17 -7.16 -7.77 -2.02
CA GLY A 17 -7.85 -9.02 -1.77
C GLY A 17 -6.88 -10.20 -1.57
N GLY A 18 -7.35 -11.29 -0.96
CA GLY A 18 -6.58 -12.55 -0.90
C GLY A 18 -6.40 -13.20 -2.29
N TRP A 19 -5.46 -14.14 -2.43
CA TRP A 19 -5.13 -14.79 -3.73
C TRP A 19 -6.32 -15.32 -4.52
N ASN A 20 -7.34 -15.83 -3.84
CA ASN A 20 -8.52 -16.47 -4.43
C ASN A 20 -9.82 -15.74 -4.05
N CYS A 21 -9.80 -14.40 -4.08
CA CYS A 21 -10.92 -13.57 -3.64
C CYS A 21 -12.10 -13.50 -4.63
N ASP A 22 -12.10 -14.27 -5.72
CA ASP A 22 -13.12 -14.23 -6.79
C ASP A 22 -14.55 -14.34 -6.28
N LYS A 23 -14.75 -15.19 -5.26
CA LYS A 23 -16.05 -15.49 -4.64
C LYS A 23 -16.26 -14.77 -3.30
N ASN A 24 -15.30 -13.98 -2.85
CA ASN A 24 -15.43 -13.23 -1.60
C ASN A 24 -16.26 -11.97 -1.86
N GLN A 25 -17.48 -11.92 -1.31
CA GLN A 25 -18.35 -10.76 -1.49
C GLN A 25 -17.88 -9.56 -0.66
N ASN A 26 -17.20 -9.82 0.47
CA ASN A 26 -16.87 -8.81 1.48
C ASN A 26 -15.55 -8.09 1.20
N SER A 27 -14.57 -8.76 0.59
CA SER A 27 -13.24 -8.20 0.33
C SER A 27 -12.63 -8.82 -0.93
N ARG A 28 -12.19 -7.94 -1.84
CA ARG A 28 -11.58 -8.26 -3.13
C ARG A 28 -10.48 -7.24 -3.44
N ASP A 29 -9.70 -7.50 -4.48
CA ASP A 29 -8.80 -6.46 -4.98
C ASP A 29 -9.63 -5.29 -5.52
N ALA A 30 -9.29 -4.05 -5.18
CA ALA A 30 -9.85 -2.85 -5.79
C ALA A 30 -8.76 -1.85 -6.19
N LEU A 31 -8.98 -1.16 -7.30
CA LEU A 31 -8.02 -0.22 -7.90
C LEU A 31 -8.69 1.12 -8.20
N VAL A 32 -7.99 2.19 -7.86
CA VAL A 32 -8.31 3.58 -8.26
C VAL A 32 -7.05 4.21 -8.85
N VAL A 33 -7.21 4.97 -9.93
CA VAL A 33 -6.13 5.69 -10.59
C VAL A 33 -6.45 7.17 -10.58
N LEU A 34 -5.50 8.01 -10.17
CA LEU A 34 -5.62 9.45 -10.18
C LEU A 34 -4.56 10.09 -11.09
N ASP A 35 -4.91 11.26 -11.62
CA ASP A 35 -3.96 12.16 -12.28
C ASP A 35 -3.23 13.07 -11.26
N HIS A 36 -2.41 13.99 -11.80
CA HIS A 36 -1.70 15.00 -11.01
C HIS A 36 -2.63 15.97 -10.24
N ALA A 37 -3.80 16.30 -10.79
CA ALA A 37 -4.78 17.15 -10.12
C ALA A 37 -5.55 16.40 -9.01
N GLY A 38 -5.38 15.08 -8.91
CA GLY A 38 -6.11 14.24 -7.99
C GLY A 38 -7.51 13.86 -8.47
N GLN A 39 -7.78 14.04 -9.77
CA GLN A 39 -9.00 13.58 -10.40
C GLN A 39 -8.91 12.11 -10.75
N SER A 40 -10.00 11.38 -10.57
CA SER A 40 -10.08 9.97 -10.91
C SER A 40 -10.03 9.78 -12.43
N LEU A 41 -9.14 8.90 -12.88
CA LEU A 41 -8.98 8.52 -14.27
C LEU A 41 -9.66 7.18 -14.53
N GLY A 42 -10.46 7.11 -15.59
CA GLY A 42 -11.14 5.89 -15.98
C GLY A 42 -12.24 5.49 -14.99
N GLN A 43 -12.33 4.20 -14.67
CA GLN A 43 -13.30 3.67 -13.71
C GLN A 43 -12.60 2.86 -12.62
N PRO A 44 -13.01 3.02 -11.34
CA PRO A 44 -12.57 2.13 -10.28
C PRO A 44 -12.86 0.67 -10.61
N TRP A 45 -11.86 -0.18 -10.43
CA TRP A 45 -11.98 -1.60 -10.69
C TRP A 45 -12.07 -2.38 -9.39
N ARG A 46 -12.80 -3.50 -9.41
CA ARG A 46 -12.84 -4.46 -8.31
C ARG A 46 -12.91 -5.88 -8.85
N GLY A 47 -12.04 -6.76 -8.38
CA GLY A 47 -11.93 -8.11 -8.93
C GLY A 47 -10.95 -9.02 -8.18
N ASN A 48 -10.21 -9.82 -8.94
CA ASN A 48 -9.07 -10.58 -8.41
C ASN A 48 -7.89 -10.37 -9.36
N LEU A 49 -6.78 -9.85 -8.85
CA LEU A 49 -5.58 -9.56 -9.64
C LEU A 49 -4.71 -10.77 -9.91
N ARG A 50 -5.00 -11.95 -9.37
CA ARG A 50 -4.16 -13.15 -9.53
C ARG A 50 -3.82 -13.45 -10.99
N GLU A 51 -4.80 -13.40 -11.89
CA GLU A 51 -4.56 -13.66 -13.32
C GLU A 51 -3.70 -12.55 -13.96
N THR A 52 -4.02 -11.28 -13.67
CA THR A 52 -3.24 -10.11 -14.09
C THR A 52 -1.77 -10.21 -13.65
N ILE A 53 -1.54 -10.58 -12.39
CA ILE A 53 -0.20 -10.77 -11.81
C ILE A 53 0.54 -11.91 -12.52
N ASN A 54 -0.13 -13.03 -12.78
CA ASN A 54 0.47 -14.18 -13.44
C ASN A 54 0.88 -13.88 -14.88
N SER A 55 0.02 -13.18 -15.63
CA SER A 55 0.22 -12.87 -17.05
C SER A 55 1.27 -11.78 -17.30
N ALA A 56 1.50 -10.86 -16.37
CA ALA A 56 2.47 -9.79 -16.54
C ALA A 56 3.91 -10.28 -16.33
N THR A 57 4.78 -10.07 -17.32
CA THR A 57 6.19 -10.50 -17.28
C THR A 57 7.16 -9.37 -16.95
N THR A 58 6.73 -8.11 -17.07
CA THR A 58 7.54 -6.91 -16.80
C THR A 58 6.75 -5.89 -15.97
N PRO A 59 7.42 -4.95 -15.27
CA PRO A 59 6.75 -3.86 -14.57
C PRO A 59 5.82 -3.03 -15.47
N MET A 60 6.26 -2.73 -16.70
CA MET A 60 5.43 -2.01 -17.68
C MET A 60 4.20 -2.82 -18.10
N ALA A 61 4.34 -4.13 -18.36
CA ALA A 61 3.20 -4.97 -18.72
C ALA A 61 2.21 -5.09 -17.56
N PHE A 62 2.70 -5.15 -16.32
CA PHE A 62 1.86 -5.12 -15.12
C PHE A 62 1.10 -3.79 -15.01
N LEU A 63 1.81 -2.66 -15.12
CA LEU A 63 1.20 -1.34 -15.08
C LEU A 63 0.13 -1.17 -16.17
N ALA A 64 0.44 -1.51 -17.43
CA ALA A 64 -0.52 -1.45 -18.52
C ALA A 64 -1.76 -2.32 -18.25
N ALA A 65 -1.60 -3.50 -17.65
CA ALA A 65 -2.72 -4.35 -17.30
C ALA A 65 -3.59 -3.76 -16.18
N LEU A 66 -3.00 -3.13 -15.16
CA LEU A 66 -3.76 -2.40 -14.13
C LEU A 66 -4.58 -1.26 -14.75
N LEU A 67 -3.98 -0.47 -15.64
CA LEU A 67 -4.66 0.61 -16.35
C LEU A 67 -5.84 0.10 -17.20
N ALA A 68 -5.63 -1.01 -17.93
CA ALA A 68 -6.69 -1.64 -18.72
C ALA A 68 -7.88 -2.11 -17.86
N LEU A 69 -7.64 -2.65 -16.66
CA LEU A 69 -8.70 -3.01 -15.72
C LEU A 69 -9.54 -1.79 -15.30
N CYS A 70 -8.89 -0.64 -15.14
CA CYS A 70 -9.52 0.65 -14.87
C CYS A 70 -10.09 1.36 -16.11
N ARG A 71 -10.22 0.65 -17.25
CA ARG A 71 -10.74 1.19 -18.52
C ARG A 71 -9.90 2.34 -19.10
N LEU A 72 -8.62 2.37 -18.78
CA LEU A 72 -7.65 3.29 -19.36
C LEU A 72 -6.88 2.60 -20.49
N GLY A 73 -6.53 3.37 -21.52
CA GLY A 73 -5.66 2.90 -22.59
C GLY A 73 -4.22 2.71 -22.11
N THR A 74 -3.41 2.04 -22.93
CA THR A 74 -1.97 2.02 -22.71
C THR A 74 -1.41 3.44 -22.86
N PRO A 75 -0.60 3.93 -21.91
CA PRO A 75 0.04 5.24 -22.01
C PRO A 75 0.81 5.37 -23.34
N SER A 76 0.56 6.46 -24.06
CA SER A 76 1.19 6.73 -25.37
C SER A 76 2.64 7.23 -25.26
N GLN A 77 3.06 7.58 -24.05
CA GLN A 77 4.39 8.06 -23.70
C GLN A 77 4.92 7.29 -22.48
N PRO A 78 6.23 7.32 -22.20
CA PRO A 78 6.77 6.72 -20.98
C PRO A 78 6.11 7.37 -19.77
N CYS A 79 5.30 6.59 -19.06
CA CYS A 79 4.68 7.02 -17.82
C CYS A 79 5.42 6.43 -16.62
N HIS A 80 5.24 7.07 -15.47
CA HIS A 80 5.68 6.54 -14.20
C HIS A 80 4.53 6.57 -13.21
N ALA A 81 4.25 5.42 -12.59
CA ALA A 81 3.21 5.29 -11.59
C ALA A 81 3.80 5.20 -10.17
N THR A 82 3.13 5.85 -9.22
CA THR A 82 3.30 5.55 -7.79
C THR A 82 2.10 4.70 -7.36
N LEU A 83 2.35 3.49 -6.88
CA LEU A 83 1.35 2.54 -6.40
C LEU A 83 1.41 2.47 -4.87
N ALA A 84 0.34 2.90 -4.21
CA ALA A 84 0.16 2.69 -2.77
C ALA A 84 -0.74 1.47 -2.52
N ILE A 85 -0.30 0.59 -1.61
CA ILE A 85 -0.94 -0.71 -1.37
C ILE A 85 -1.43 -0.78 0.08
N ASP A 86 -2.70 -1.18 0.27
CA ASP A 86 -3.27 -1.53 1.58
C ASP A 86 -3.00 -3.00 1.92
N ALA A 87 -1.75 -3.31 2.22
CA ALA A 87 -1.35 -4.59 2.79
C ALA A 87 0.07 -4.47 3.37
N PRO A 88 0.40 -5.24 4.42
CA PRO A 88 1.78 -5.34 4.87
C PRO A 88 2.72 -5.79 3.74
N LEU A 89 3.76 -4.98 3.46
CA LEU A 89 4.79 -5.25 2.46
C LEU A 89 6.07 -5.86 3.07
N GLY A 90 6.00 -6.28 4.33
CA GLY A 90 7.04 -7.00 5.04
C GLY A 90 6.45 -7.83 6.18
N PHE A 91 7.22 -8.81 6.64
CA PHE A 91 6.93 -9.54 7.88
C PHE A 91 7.86 -9.06 8.99
N PRO A 92 7.50 -9.28 10.27
CA PRO A 92 8.40 -8.99 11.38
C PRO A 92 9.74 -9.71 11.19
N GLU A 93 10.85 -9.00 11.40
CA GLU A 93 12.19 -9.51 11.16
C GLU A 93 12.50 -10.70 12.07
N ALA A 94 12.05 -10.66 13.33
CA ALA A 94 12.19 -11.78 14.25
C ALA A 94 11.44 -13.03 13.75
N PHE A 95 10.25 -12.85 13.15
CA PHE A 95 9.51 -13.97 12.55
C PHE A 95 10.25 -14.53 11.33
N ALA A 96 10.68 -13.66 10.41
CA ALA A 96 11.42 -14.06 9.22
C ALA A 96 12.71 -14.81 9.58
N ARG A 97 13.46 -14.32 10.57
CA ARG A 97 14.66 -14.98 11.09
C ARG A 97 14.35 -16.35 11.69
N MET A 98 13.30 -16.45 12.50
CA MET A 98 12.91 -17.71 13.15
C MET A 98 12.54 -18.79 12.12
N ILE A 99 11.73 -18.47 11.11
CA ILE A 99 11.33 -19.45 10.09
C ILE A 99 12.49 -19.83 9.15
N ALA A 100 13.52 -18.99 9.06
CA ALA A 100 14.76 -19.29 8.36
C ALA A 100 15.76 -20.11 9.21
N GLY A 101 15.38 -20.55 10.42
CA GLY A 101 16.22 -21.34 11.32
C GLY A 101 17.24 -20.52 12.12
N GLY A 102 17.08 -19.20 12.18
CA GLY A 102 17.93 -18.33 13.00
C GLY A 102 17.58 -18.34 14.48
N THR A 103 18.37 -17.61 15.29
CA THR A 103 18.21 -17.56 16.74
C THR A 103 16.87 -16.92 17.15
N PRO A 104 16.14 -17.52 18.12
CA PRO A 104 14.93 -16.92 18.67
C PRO A 104 15.23 -15.60 19.40
N VAL A 105 14.23 -14.76 19.60
CA VAL A 105 14.34 -13.63 20.53
C VAL A 105 14.36 -14.13 21.98
N ASP A 106 15.06 -13.42 22.86
CA ASP A 106 15.20 -13.80 24.27
C ASP A 106 13.91 -13.60 25.08
N GLN A 107 13.09 -12.62 24.70
CA GLN A 107 11.89 -12.24 25.45
C GLN A 107 10.70 -12.03 24.52
N ILE A 108 9.53 -12.50 24.97
CA ILE A 108 8.25 -12.29 24.31
C ILE A 108 7.40 -11.37 25.20
N GLY A 109 7.07 -10.19 24.68
CA GLY A 109 6.18 -9.24 25.35
C GLY A 109 4.70 -9.64 25.29
N ARG A 110 3.83 -8.81 25.90
CA ARG A 110 2.37 -8.92 25.74
C ARG A 110 1.99 -8.73 24.26
N SER A 111 0.81 -9.22 23.85
CA SER A 111 0.30 -9.25 22.46
C SER A 111 0.97 -8.26 21.48
N ALA A 112 0.75 -6.95 21.66
CA ALA A 112 1.23 -5.93 20.75
C ALA A 112 2.76 -5.69 20.76
N ALA A 113 3.46 -6.10 21.81
CA ALA A 113 4.91 -6.04 21.92
C ALA A 113 5.60 -7.35 21.46
N ASN A 114 4.84 -8.34 20.96
CA ASN A 114 5.42 -9.59 20.48
C ASN A 114 6.14 -9.36 19.13
N PRO A 115 7.48 -9.50 19.06
CA PRO A 115 8.25 -9.19 17.87
C PRO A 115 8.04 -10.19 16.73
N TYR A 116 7.43 -11.36 17.00
CA TYR A 116 7.06 -12.31 15.96
C TYR A 116 5.72 -11.97 15.29
N LEU A 117 4.86 -11.19 15.95
CA LEU A 117 3.52 -10.91 15.47
C LEU A 117 3.44 -9.56 14.77
N PHE A 118 4.01 -8.53 15.36
CA PHE A 118 3.90 -7.14 14.88
C PHE A 118 5.26 -6.65 14.42
N ARG A 119 5.32 -5.92 13.31
CA ARG A 119 6.53 -5.20 12.88
C ARG A 119 6.78 -3.99 13.76
N HIS A 120 7.97 -3.42 13.65
CA HIS A 120 8.32 -2.11 14.18
C HIS A 120 7.23 -1.08 13.87
N THR A 121 6.79 -1.02 12.61
CA THR A 121 5.74 -0.10 12.15
C THR A 121 4.42 -0.28 12.90
N GLU A 122 3.95 -1.51 13.12
CA GLU A 122 2.74 -1.74 13.92
C GLU A 122 2.94 -1.44 15.41
N ARG A 123 4.10 -1.81 15.98
CA ARG A 123 4.39 -1.55 17.40
C ARG A 123 4.40 -0.05 17.70
N ARG A 124 4.90 0.76 16.78
CA ARG A 124 4.79 2.23 16.83
C ARG A 124 3.33 2.66 16.87
N LEU A 125 2.49 2.17 15.95
CA LEU A 125 1.06 2.51 15.92
C LEU A 125 0.34 2.16 17.24
N VAL A 126 0.71 1.03 17.86
CA VAL A 126 0.20 0.66 19.20
C VAL A 126 0.58 1.69 20.25
N ALA A 127 1.82 2.17 20.24
CA ALA A 127 2.26 3.23 21.17
C ALA A 127 1.48 4.55 20.97
N GLU A 128 0.87 4.75 19.80
CA GLU A 128 -0.02 5.88 19.50
C GLU A 128 -1.48 5.64 19.88
N GLY A 129 -1.83 4.46 20.40
CA GLY A 129 -3.21 4.07 20.74
C GLY A 129 -4.00 3.50 19.57
N VAL A 130 -3.35 3.18 18.45
CA VAL A 130 -3.97 2.50 17.30
C VAL A 130 -3.87 0.98 17.48
N THR A 131 -4.88 0.24 17.02
CA THR A 131 -4.86 -1.22 17.00
C THR A 131 -4.65 -1.72 15.56
N PRO A 132 -3.40 -1.78 15.06
CA PRO A 132 -3.13 -2.25 13.72
C PRO A 132 -3.33 -3.77 13.61
N LEU A 133 -3.60 -4.24 12.39
CA LEU A 133 -3.63 -5.66 12.09
C LEU A 133 -2.21 -6.20 11.86
N SER A 134 -2.01 -7.46 12.22
CA SER A 134 -0.79 -8.21 11.96
C SER A 134 -1.02 -9.26 10.87
N ALA A 135 -0.08 -9.36 9.91
CA ALA A 135 -0.10 -10.39 8.88
C ALA A 135 0.03 -11.82 9.43
N ILE A 136 0.61 -11.97 10.62
CA ILE A 136 0.80 -13.26 11.28
C ILE A 136 -0.44 -13.63 12.13
N LYS A 137 -1.02 -12.65 12.81
CA LYS A 137 -2.08 -12.88 13.81
C LYS A 137 -3.50 -12.76 13.25
N ASP A 138 -3.75 -11.81 12.35
CA ASP A 138 -5.11 -11.33 12.04
C ASP A 138 -5.64 -11.84 10.70
N MET A 139 -5.16 -13.01 10.26
CA MET A 139 -5.63 -13.69 9.04
C MET A 139 -5.48 -12.89 7.73
N ILE A 140 -4.66 -11.83 7.71
CA ILE A 140 -4.36 -11.04 6.49
C ILE A 140 -3.11 -11.50 5.73
N GLY A 141 -2.58 -12.70 6.04
CA GLY A 141 -1.40 -13.26 5.39
C GLY A 141 -1.58 -13.52 3.88
N SER A 142 -2.82 -13.77 3.43
CA SER A 142 -3.11 -13.94 1.98
C SER A 142 -2.91 -12.63 1.21
N GLN A 143 -3.38 -11.51 1.77
CA GLN A 143 -3.21 -10.16 1.22
C GLN A 143 -1.75 -9.77 1.23
N ALA A 144 -1.09 -9.91 2.39
CA ALA A 144 0.33 -9.58 2.55
C ALA A 144 1.21 -10.34 1.54
N THR A 145 1.05 -11.66 1.43
CA THR A 145 1.85 -12.45 0.46
C THR A 145 1.59 -12.09 -0.99
N LYS A 146 0.35 -11.72 -1.37
CA LYS A 146 0.02 -11.24 -2.71
C LYS A 146 0.72 -9.90 -3.00
N ALA A 147 0.60 -8.95 -2.09
CA ALA A 147 1.21 -7.64 -2.23
C ALA A 147 2.74 -7.72 -2.27
N MET A 148 3.35 -8.50 -1.37
CA MET A 148 4.79 -8.75 -1.36
C MET A 148 5.28 -9.44 -2.63
N HIS A 149 4.49 -10.36 -3.20
CA HIS A 149 4.82 -10.98 -4.49
C HIS A 149 4.87 -9.94 -5.63
N VAL A 150 3.87 -9.04 -5.68
CA VAL A 150 3.85 -7.94 -6.66
C VAL A 150 5.07 -7.06 -6.53
N VAL A 151 5.44 -6.66 -5.29
CA VAL A 151 6.64 -5.86 -5.04
C VAL A 151 7.89 -6.61 -5.51
N ALA A 152 8.09 -7.85 -5.07
CA ALA A 152 9.28 -8.64 -5.43
C ALA A 152 9.41 -8.87 -6.95
N ARG A 153 8.29 -8.97 -7.67
CA ARG A 153 8.27 -9.25 -9.12
C ARG A 153 8.38 -7.99 -9.97
N PHE A 154 7.75 -6.88 -9.56
CA PHE A 154 7.57 -5.69 -10.41
C PHE A 154 8.22 -4.41 -9.86
N ALA A 155 8.72 -4.43 -8.62
CA ALA A 155 9.46 -3.33 -8.00
C ALA A 155 10.55 -3.87 -7.04
N PRO A 156 11.51 -4.68 -7.53
CA PRO A 156 12.40 -5.46 -6.67
C PRO A 156 13.44 -4.61 -5.91
N GLN A 157 13.71 -3.38 -6.35
CA GLN A 157 14.72 -2.53 -5.74
C GLN A 157 14.13 -1.80 -4.54
N ARG A 158 14.78 -1.87 -3.39
CA ARG A 158 14.40 -1.09 -2.21
C ARG A 158 15.21 0.21 -2.16
N LEU A 159 14.54 1.35 -2.22
CA LEU A 159 15.19 2.67 -2.14
C LEU A 159 15.41 3.12 -0.69
N SER A 160 14.44 2.84 0.17
CA SER A 160 14.45 3.17 1.59
C SER A 160 13.47 2.25 2.33
N PRO A 161 13.44 2.24 3.68
CA PRO A 161 12.36 1.56 4.40
C PRO A 161 10.99 2.00 3.88
N GLY A 162 10.18 1.03 3.47
CA GLY A 162 8.83 1.26 2.93
C GLY A 162 8.74 1.87 1.53
N VAL A 163 9.82 1.87 0.74
CA VAL A 163 9.79 2.37 -0.65
C VAL A 163 10.52 1.42 -1.58
N TRP A 164 9.81 0.97 -2.61
CA TRP A 164 10.31 0.03 -3.62
C TRP A 164 10.16 0.58 -5.03
N THR A 165 10.98 0.13 -5.96
CA THR A 165 10.92 0.56 -7.36
C THR A 165 11.49 -0.49 -8.33
N ASP A 166 11.16 -0.36 -9.61
CA ASP A 166 11.91 -0.98 -10.71
C ASP A 166 13.02 -0.08 -11.29
N GLY A 167 13.10 1.18 -10.83
CA GLY A 167 14.04 2.20 -11.31
C GLY A 167 13.60 2.91 -12.59
N ALA A 168 12.39 2.62 -13.11
CA ALA A 168 11.94 3.15 -14.39
C ALA A 168 10.46 3.56 -14.39
N HIS A 169 9.54 2.64 -14.11
CA HIS A 169 8.11 2.83 -14.36
C HIS A 169 7.26 2.81 -13.10
N LEU A 170 7.74 2.17 -12.03
CA LEU A 170 6.92 1.91 -10.85
C LEU A 170 7.68 2.27 -9.59
N THR A 171 7.04 3.08 -8.75
CA THR A 171 7.37 3.23 -7.33
C THR A 171 6.24 2.63 -6.51
N VAL A 172 6.55 1.81 -5.51
CA VAL A 172 5.57 1.16 -4.64
C VAL A 172 5.79 1.58 -3.19
N ILE A 173 4.69 1.88 -2.51
CA ILE A 173 4.67 2.17 -1.07
C ILE A 173 3.55 1.39 -0.39
N GLU A 174 3.70 1.16 0.90
CA GLU A 174 2.63 0.68 1.76
C GLU A 174 1.88 1.86 2.38
N THR A 175 0.56 1.73 2.52
CA THR A 175 -0.27 2.66 3.26
C THR A 175 -1.31 1.89 4.08
N TYR A 176 -2.08 2.61 4.91
CA TYR A 176 -3.15 2.04 5.72
C TYR A 176 -4.36 2.99 5.72
N PRO A 177 -5.37 2.77 4.86
CA PRO A 177 -6.48 3.69 4.64
C PRO A 177 -7.23 4.08 5.92
N SER A 178 -7.48 3.13 6.81
CA SER A 178 -8.18 3.42 8.08
C SER A 178 -7.41 4.41 8.96
N LEU A 179 -6.09 4.25 9.07
CA LEU A 179 -5.20 5.19 9.75
C LEU A 179 -5.19 6.56 9.06
N CYS A 180 -5.13 6.57 7.73
CA CYS A 180 -5.12 7.81 6.95
C CYS A 180 -6.39 8.62 7.18
N ARG A 181 -7.57 7.97 7.13
CA ARG A 181 -8.85 8.63 7.44
C ARG A 181 -8.90 9.17 8.87
N ALA A 182 -8.45 8.38 9.84
CA ALA A 182 -8.42 8.81 11.23
C ALA A 182 -7.55 10.07 11.44
N ARG A 183 -6.45 10.20 10.69
CA ARG A 183 -5.54 11.35 10.80
C ARG A 183 -5.98 12.58 9.98
N LEU A 184 -6.73 12.39 8.89
CA LEU A 184 -7.28 13.49 8.07
C LEU A 184 -8.53 14.13 8.68
N GLY A 185 -9.19 13.44 9.60
CA GLY A 185 -10.37 13.94 10.32
C GLY A 185 -11.67 13.91 9.49
N PRO A 186 -12.83 14.15 10.14
CA PRO A 186 -14.15 14.05 9.52
C PRO A 186 -14.42 15.09 8.42
N GLN A 187 -13.61 16.16 8.34
CA GLN A 187 -13.78 17.21 7.33
C GLN A 187 -13.47 16.72 5.90
N VAL A 188 -12.75 15.60 5.76
CA VAL A 188 -12.40 15.02 4.45
C VAL A 188 -13.45 13.99 3.98
N HIS A 189 -14.29 13.48 4.89
CA HIS A 189 -15.26 12.41 4.60
C HIS A 189 -16.63 12.76 5.22
N THR A 190 -17.47 13.46 4.45
CA THR A 190 -18.83 13.86 4.87
C THR A 190 -19.88 12.75 4.67
N GLU A 191 -19.56 11.74 3.86
CA GLU A 191 -20.46 10.63 3.53
C GLU A 191 -20.29 9.46 4.53
N PRO A 192 -21.38 8.75 4.89
CA PRO A 192 -21.29 7.53 5.69
C PRO A 192 -20.38 6.50 5.02
N MET A 193 -19.37 6.04 5.76
CA MET A 193 -18.46 5.00 5.29
C MET A 193 -19.20 3.68 5.03
N PRO A 194 -19.14 3.12 3.80
CA PRO A 194 -19.58 1.76 3.57
C PRO A 194 -18.70 0.81 4.40
N LYS A 195 -19.33 -0.13 5.10
CA LYS A 195 -18.63 -1.00 6.06
C LYS A 195 -17.97 -2.22 5.41
N THR A 196 -18.50 -2.70 4.28
CA THR A 196 -18.06 -3.92 3.60
C THR A 196 -18.44 -3.89 2.13
N GLY A 197 -17.78 -4.73 1.32
CA GLY A 197 -18.18 -4.98 -0.06
C GLY A 197 -17.63 -3.94 -1.03
N ARG A 198 -18.25 -3.82 -2.21
CA ARG A 198 -17.65 -3.09 -3.35
C ARG A 198 -17.28 -1.65 -3.04
N GLU A 199 -18.16 -0.92 -2.37
CA GLU A 199 -17.96 0.50 -2.10
C GLU A 199 -16.87 0.73 -1.04
N ALA A 200 -16.74 -0.19 -0.07
CA ALA A 200 -15.67 -0.14 0.92
C ALA A 200 -14.31 -0.35 0.27
N ASP A 201 -14.15 -1.42 -0.53
CA ASP A 201 -12.88 -1.73 -1.19
C ASP A 201 -12.44 -0.58 -2.14
N ILE A 202 -13.39 0.00 -2.91
CA ILE A 202 -13.10 1.14 -3.79
C ILE A 202 -12.70 2.38 -2.99
N HIS A 203 -13.32 2.62 -1.83
CA HIS A 203 -13.00 3.77 -1.00
C HIS A 203 -11.60 3.65 -0.37
N ASP A 204 -11.24 2.46 0.12
CA ASP A 204 -9.89 2.18 0.63
C ASP A 204 -8.84 2.33 -0.49
N ALA A 205 -9.14 1.87 -1.70
CA ALA A 205 -8.30 2.10 -2.89
C ALA A 205 -8.19 3.60 -3.27
N ASP A 206 -9.25 4.40 -3.18
CA ASP A 206 -9.17 5.85 -3.43
C ASP A 206 -8.27 6.55 -2.41
N VAL A 207 -8.39 6.20 -1.13
CA VAL A 207 -7.51 6.71 -0.07
C VAL A 207 -6.06 6.35 -0.38
N CYS A 208 -5.78 5.09 -0.77
CA CYS A 208 -4.45 4.68 -1.20
C CYS A 208 -3.92 5.56 -2.34
N ALA A 209 -4.73 5.80 -3.37
CA ALA A 209 -4.32 6.59 -4.53
C ALA A 209 -3.98 8.04 -4.16
N ARG A 210 -4.73 8.63 -3.20
CA ARG A 210 -4.41 9.95 -2.64
C ARG A 210 -3.09 9.96 -1.88
N ILE A 211 -2.80 8.91 -1.11
CA ILE A 211 -1.52 8.78 -0.41
C ILE A 211 -0.37 8.59 -1.41
N ALA A 212 -0.55 7.83 -2.49
CA ALA A 212 0.43 7.74 -3.57
C ALA A 212 0.73 9.12 -4.18
N ARG A 213 -0.31 9.96 -4.38
CA ARG A 213 -0.16 11.33 -4.87
C ARG A 213 0.57 12.23 -3.89
N ASP A 214 0.16 12.24 -2.62
CA ASP A 214 0.82 13.04 -1.59
C ASP A 214 2.26 12.59 -1.35
N PHE A 215 2.56 11.30 -1.43
CA PHE A 215 3.94 10.79 -1.34
C PHE A 215 4.84 11.36 -2.43
N HIS A 216 4.31 11.55 -3.63
CA HIS A 216 5.06 12.10 -4.75
C HIS A 216 5.16 13.63 -4.72
N LEU A 217 4.03 14.32 -4.43
CA LEU A 217 3.93 15.77 -4.58
C LEU A 217 4.18 16.54 -3.27
N ASN A 218 3.80 15.97 -2.13
CA ASN A 218 3.76 16.63 -0.82
C ASN A 218 4.28 15.69 0.28
N ARG A 219 5.43 15.05 0.03
CA ARG A 219 5.95 13.95 0.87
C ARG A 219 6.15 14.36 2.32
N GLU A 220 6.46 15.62 2.55
CA GLU A 220 6.60 16.24 3.87
C GLU A 220 5.32 16.21 4.71
N ARG A 221 4.14 16.08 4.08
CA ARG A 221 2.85 15.90 4.79
C ARG A 221 2.66 14.49 5.33
N LEU A 222 3.47 13.53 4.87
CA LEU A 222 3.44 12.15 5.34
C LEU A 222 4.51 11.91 6.41
N GLU A 223 4.26 10.94 7.27
CA GLU A 223 5.19 10.51 8.31
C GLU A 223 6.29 9.61 7.68
N PRO A 224 7.58 10.03 7.69
CA PRO A 224 8.66 9.21 7.17
C PRO A 224 9.04 8.09 8.15
N PRO A 225 9.70 7.01 7.67
CA PRO A 225 10.31 6.03 8.57
C PRO A 225 11.36 6.69 9.46
N THR A 226 11.53 6.12 10.64
CA THR A 226 12.56 6.49 11.61
C THR A 226 13.87 5.72 11.36
N ASP A 227 14.99 6.20 11.89
CA ASP A 227 16.31 5.58 11.71
C ASP A 227 16.40 4.15 12.28
N ASP A 228 15.54 3.81 13.24
CA ASP A 228 15.44 2.49 13.86
C ASP A 228 14.47 1.55 13.16
N THR A 229 13.82 1.98 12.07
CA THR A 229 12.93 1.13 11.27
C THR A 229 13.73 0.07 10.52
N PRO A 230 13.54 -1.24 10.79
CA PRO A 230 14.22 -2.29 10.04
C PRO A 230 13.83 -2.23 8.56
N PRO A 231 14.78 -2.12 7.62
CA PRO A 231 14.45 -1.99 6.20
C PRO A 231 13.60 -3.14 5.65
N SER A 232 13.74 -4.34 6.22
CA SER A 232 13.04 -5.57 5.83
C SER A 232 11.56 -5.59 6.22
N GLU A 233 11.16 -4.80 7.20
CA GLU A 233 9.79 -4.81 7.71
C GLU A 233 8.87 -3.87 6.91
N GLY A 234 9.40 -2.88 6.19
CA GLY A 234 8.58 -1.89 5.46
C GLY A 234 8.03 -0.78 6.35
N TRP A 235 7.24 0.14 5.78
CA TRP A 235 6.73 1.31 6.48
C TRP A 235 5.36 1.74 5.94
N ILE A 236 4.42 2.04 6.85
CA ILE A 236 3.10 2.56 6.53
C ILE A 236 3.20 4.07 6.34
N TRP A 237 3.08 4.53 5.10
CA TRP A 237 2.98 5.96 4.80
C TRP A 237 1.56 6.45 5.09
N ALA A 238 1.46 7.37 6.05
CA ALA A 238 0.22 8.02 6.45
C ALA A 238 0.46 9.51 6.72
N PRO A 239 -0.58 10.36 6.66
CA PRO A 239 -0.47 11.77 7.02
C PRO A 239 0.14 11.96 8.41
N ARG A 240 0.92 13.02 8.60
CA ARG A 240 1.46 13.37 9.92
C ARG A 240 0.31 13.62 10.90
N ARG A 241 0.57 13.34 12.18
CA ARG A 241 -0.36 13.68 13.26
C ARG A 241 -0.48 15.20 13.35
N VAL A 242 -1.70 15.72 13.35
CA VAL A 242 -1.95 17.10 13.75
C VAL A 242 -1.98 17.09 15.28
N PHE A 243 -0.96 17.67 15.91
CA PHE A 243 -1.03 17.93 17.34
C PHE A 243 -2.03 19.06 17.55
N VAL A 244 -3.18 18.75 18.14
CA VAL A 244 -4.04 19.76 18.72
C VAL A 244 -3.40 20.08 20.08
N GLU A 245 -2.81 21.27 20.22
CA GLU A 245 -2.41 21.77 21.54
C GLU A 245 -3.66 21.80 22.42
N ALA A 246 -3.57 21.14 23.58
CA ALA A 246 -4.61 21.10 24.60
C ALA A 246 -4.53 22.35 25.49
#